data_AF-A0A959CMG1-F1
#
_entry.id   AF-A0A959CMG1-F1
#
_cell.length_a   1.000
_cell.length_b   1.000
_cell.length_c   1.000
_cell.angle_alpha   90.00
_cell.angle_beta   90.00
_cell.angle_gamma   90.00
#
_symmetry.space_group_name_H-M   'P 1'
#
loop_
_entity.id
_entity.type
_entity.pdbx_description
1 polymer ?
#
loop_
_entity_poly.entity_id
_entity_poly.type
_entity_poly.pdbx_seq_one_letter_code
_entity_poly.pdbx_strand_id
1 'polypeptide(L)'
;MLGKVLDSDIIDKSEGGTDEASNLRAICSVCNEGASNLTLPRPSDLKLLAQIRRATGSSQLEVLKWLINKFPKQAGEIIRDNESRPGK
;
A
#
# COMPACT_ATOMS: atom_id res chain seq x y z
N MET A 1 -18.57 27.32 16.05
CA MET A 1 -18.27 25.89 16.29
C MET A 1 -16.86 25.63 15.78
N LEU A 2 -15.88 25.51 16.67
CA LEU A 2 -14.48 25.27 16.30
C LEU A 2 -14.30 23.80 15.92
N GLY A 3 -13.67 23.53 14.77
CA GLY A 3 -13.37 22.19 14.29
C GLY A 3 -12.56 21.42 15.34
N LYS A 4 -13.07 20.25 15.72
CA LYS A 4 -12.39 19.37 16.68
C LYS A 4 -11.34 18.55 15.92
N VAL A 5 -10.18 18.38 16.55
CA VAL A 5 -9.17 17.42 16.09
C VAL A 5 -9.72 16.03 16.39
N LEU A 6 -9.68 15.14 15.40
CA LEU A 6 -10.01 13.73 15.54
C LEU A 6 -8.73 12.92 15.44
N ASP A 7 -8.66 11.83 16.18
CA ASP A 7 -7.63 10.82 16.00
C ASP A 7 -8.08 9.84 14.92
N SER A 8 -7.30 9.72 13.85
CA SER A 8 -7.53 8.76 12.76
C SER A 8 -6.47 7.67 12.81
N ASP A 9 -6.92 6.42 12.75
CA ASP A 9 -6.05 5.27 12.69
C ASP A 9 -5.28 5.22 11.35
N ILE A 10 -3.99 4.86 11.40
CA ILE A 10 -3.14 4.61 10.23
C ILE A 10 -3.49 3.26 9.60
N ILE A 11 -3.78 2.27 10.46
CA ILE A 11 -4.31 0.95 10.10
C ILE A 11 -5.63 0.77 10.83
N ASP A 12 -6.69 0.41 10.10
CA ASP A 12 -8.01 0.18 10.68
C ASP A 12 -8.01 -1.01 11.67
N LYS A 13 -8.77 -0.90 12.76
CA LYS A 13 -8.91 -1.95 13.78
C LYS A 13 -9.44 -3.27 13.21
N SER A 14 -10.32 -3.23 12.21
CA SER A 14 -10.82 -4.43 11.53
C SER A 14 -9.74 -5.12 10.69
N GLU A 15 -8.69 -4.38 10.31
CA GLU A 15 -7.56 -4.86 9.53
C GLU A 15 -6.29 -5.05 10.41
N GLY A 16 -6.44 -5.02 11.74
CA GLY A 16 -5.36 -5.29 12.69
C GLY A 16 -4.67 -4.06 13.31
N GLY A 17 -5.27 -2.87 13.20
CA GLY A 17 -4.82 -1.66 13.87
C GLY A 17 -4.98 -1.68 15.39
N THR A 18 -4.16 -0.87 16.08
CA THR A 18 -4.15 -0.76 17.55
C THR A 18 -4.42 0.67 18.01
N ASP A 19 -4.91 0.87 19.24
CA ASP A 19 -5.15 2.20 19.84
C ASP A 19 -3.87 2.89 20.35
N GLU A 20 -2.70 2.44 19.89
CA GLU A 20 -1.42 2.99 20.31
C GLU A 20 -1.19 4.36 19.66
N ALA A 21 -0.55 5.28 20.38
CA ALA A 21 -0.24 6.63 19.87
C ALA A 21 0.61 6.61 18.58
N SER A 22 1.31 5.51 18.30
CA SER A 22 2.05 5.28 17.05
C SER A 22 1.17 4.92 15.85
N ASN A 23 -0.06 4.45 16.08
CA ASN A 23 -1.06 4.13 15.06
C ASN A 23 -2.11 5.25 14.88
N LEU A 24 -2.09 6.28 15.73
CA LEU A 24 -3.03 7.41 15.69
C LEU A 24 -2.41 8.63 15.01
N ARG A 25 -3.19 9.29 14.15
CA ARG A 25 -2.83 10.55 13.51
C ARG A 25 -3.91 11.59 13.73
N ALA A 26 -3.52 12.71 14.33
CA ALA A 26 -4.40 13.88 14.48
C ALA A 26 -4.76 14.45 13.10
N ILE A 27 -6.04 14.40 12.75
CA ILE A 27 -6.59 14.96 11.52
C ILE A 27 -7.73 15.92 11.84
N CYS A 28 -7.90 16.97 11.03
CA CYS A 28 -9.02 17.89 11.22
C CYS A 28 -10.34 17.19 10.88
N SER A 29 -11.42 17.42 11.64
CA SER A 29 -12.72 16.76 11.40
C SER A 29 -13.20 16.93 9.96
N VAL A 30 -12.99 18.12 9.37
CA VAL A 30 -13.33 18.43 7.97
C VAL A 30 -12.47 17.64 6.98
N CYS A 31 -11.19 17.42 7.30
CA CYS A 31 -10.24 16.67 6.50
C CYS A 31 -10.55 15.16 6.54
N ASN A 32 -11.03 14.67 7.70
CA ASN A 32 -11.47 13.29 7.87
C ASN A 32 -12.75 13.03 7.07
N GLU A 33 -13.78 13.86 7.27
CA GLU A 33 -15.09 13.70 6.63
C GLU A 33 -15.03 13.80 5.10
N GLY A 34 -14.14 14.65 4.57
CA GLY A 34 -13.84 14.74 3.14
C GLY A 34 -13.04 13.55 2.58
N ALA A 35 -12.24 12.87 3.39
CA ALA A 35 -11.42 11.73 2.97
C ALA A 35 -12.16 10.39 3.08
N SER A 36 -12.98 10.19 4.12
CA SER A 36 -13.61 8.91 4.45
C SER A 36 -14.51 8.32 3.34
N ASN A 37 -15.05 9.17 2.45
CA ASN A 37 -15.91 8.74 1.34
C ASN A 37 -15.29 8.86 -0.06
N LEU A 38 -14.12 9.50 -0.21
CA LEU A 38 -13.54 9.82 -1.52
C LEU A 38 -12.23 9.10 -1.82
N THR A 39 -11.53 8.59 -0.80
CA THR A 39 -10.33 7.79 -1.01
C THR A 39 -10.67 6.32 -0.95
N LEU A 40 -10.60 5.63 -2.10
CA LEU A 40 -10.65 4.17 -2.15
C LEU A 40 -9.63 3.62 -1.12
N PRO A 41 -10.01 2.66 -0.28
CA PRO A 41 -9.09 2.08 0.68
C PRO A 41 -7.87 1.55 -0.06
N ARG A 42 -6.69 1.71 0.55
CA ARG A 42 -5.45 1.18 -0.01
C ARG A 42 -5.67 -0.30 -0.34
N PRO A 43 -5.43 -0.74 -1.59
CA PRO A 43 -5.58 -2.14 -1.91
C PRO A 43 -4.56 -2.94 -1.09
N SER A 44 -5.00 -4.04 -0.49
CA SER A 44 -4.08 -5.01 0.11
C SER A 44 -3.19 -5.63 -0.97
N ASP A 45 -2.02 -6.13 -0.56
CA ASP A 45 -1.09 -6.79 -1.48
C ASP A 45 -1.76 -7.93 -2.25
N LEU A 46 -2.63 -8.70 -1.58
CA LEU A 46 -3.42 -9.77 -2.20
C LEU A 46 -4.35 -9.23 -3.30
N LYS A 47 -5.06 -8.13 -3.05
CA LYS A 47 -5.97 -7.52 -4.04
C LYS A 47 -5.20 -6.99 -5.25
N LEU A 48 -4.04 -6.35 -5.00
CA LEU A 48 -3.18 -5.83 -6.06
C LEU A 48 -2.61 -6.95 -6.92
N LEU A 49 -2.06 -8.00 -6.30
CA LEU A 49 -1.53 -9.17 -7.01
C LEU A 49 -2.62 -9.91 -7.80
N ALA A 50 -3.82 -10.05 -7.23
CA ALA A 50 -4.94 -10.67 -7.91
C ALA A 50 -5.33 -9.91 -9.20
N GLN A 51 -5.28 -8.58 -9.17
CA GLN A 51 -5.51 -7.75 -10.36
C GLN A 51 -4.40 -7.94 -11.41
N ILE A 52 -3.12 -7.86 -11.01
CA ILE A 52 -1.98 -8.03 -11.92
C ILE A 52 -2.01 -9.40 -12.60
N ARG A 53 -2.29 -10.47 -11.85
CA ARG A 53 -2.35 -11.85 -12.38
C ARG A 53 -3.41 -12.06 -13.45
N ARG A 54 -4.52 -11.32 -13.39
CA ARG A 54 -5.61 -11.41 -14.39
C ARG A 54 -5.38 -10.53 -15.62
N ALA A 55 -4.44 -9.59 -15.55
CA ALA A 55 -4.10 -8.74 -16.68
C ALA A 55 -3.37 -9.54 -17.76
N THR A 56 -3.39 -9.04 -19.00
CA THR A 56 -2.64 -9.65 -20.11
C THR A 56 -1.15 -9.69 -19.83
N GLY A 57 -0.41 -10.62 -20.45
CA GLY A 57 1.04 -10.72 -20.27
C GLY A 57 1.78 -9.41 -20.60
N SER A 58 1.35 -8.67 -21.63
CA SER A 58 1.94 -7.37 -21.96
C SER A 58 1.73 -6.34 -20.84
N SER A 59 0.52 -6.29 -20.25
CA SER A 59 0.26 -5.42 -19.09
C SER A 59 1.10 -5.81 -17.87
N GLN A 60 1.29 -7.10 -17.62
CA GLN A 60 2.14 -7.56 -16.51
C GLN A 60 3.60 -7.14 -16.71
N LEU A 61 4.12 -7.25 -17.94
CA LEU A 61 5.48 -6.81 -18.27
C LEU A 61 5.66 -5.29 -18.14
N GLU A 62 4.66 -4.49 -18.53
CA GLU A 62 4.71 -3.04 -18.33
C GLU A 62 4.71 -2.67 -16.84
N VAL A 63 3.91 -3.35 -16.00
CA VAL A 63 3.95 -3.18 -14.55
C VAL A 63 5.33 -3.54 -13.99
N LEU A 64 5.92 -4.66 -14.43
CA LEU A 64 7.26 -5.07 -14.03
C LEU A 64 8.31 -4.02 -14.39
N LYS A 65 8.30 -3.52 -15.64
CA LYS A 65 9.21 -2.48 -16.12
C LYS A 65 9.09 -1.21 -15.27
N TRP A 66 7.86 -0.79 -14.97
CA TRP A 66 7.62 0.35 -14.10
C TRP A 66 8.16 0.14 -12.68
N LEU A 67 7.92 -1.04 -12.09
CA LEU A 67 8.40 -1.38 -10.75
C LEU A 67 9.93 -1.41 -10.65
N ILE A 68 10.62 -1.97 -11.65
CA ILE A 68 12.09 -1.97 -11.72
C ILE A 68 12.63 -0.54 -11.78
N ASN A 69 12.04 0.31 -12.64
CA ASN A 69 12.46 1.71 -12.75
C ASN A 69 12.19 2.50 -11.46
N LYS A 70 11.11 2.18 -10.75
CA LYS A 70 10.75 2.83 -9.48
C LYS A 70 11.65 2.39 -8.32
N PHE A 71 12.10 1.13 -8.32
CA PHE A 71 12.86 0.52 -7.22
C PHE A 71 14.15 -0.17 -7.72
N PRO A 72 15.10 0.56 -8.35
CA PRO A 72 16.22 -0.05 -9.05
C PRO A 72 17.19 -0.81 -8.12
N LYS A 73 17.39 -0.33 -6.89
CA LYS A 73 18.28 -0.98 -5.91
C LYS A 73 17.68 -2.31 -5.43
N GLN A 74 16.42 -2.28 -5.02
CA GLN A 74 15.68 -3.44 -4.52
C GLN A 74 15.51 -4.50 -5.60
N ALA A 75 15.21 -4.08 -6.84
CA ALA A 75 15.16 -4.99 -7.98
C ALA A 75 16.51 -5.72 -8.19
N GLY A 76 17.62 -4.99 -8.12
CA GLY A 76 18.95 -5.59 -8.22
C GLY A 76 19.29 -6.55 -7.08
N GLU A 77 18.88 -6.24 -5.85
CA GLU A 77 19.03 -7.13 -4.68
C GLU A 77 18.24 -8.43 -4.87
N ILE A 78 16.97 -8.34 -5.24
CA ILE A 78 16.11 -9.51 -5.48
C ILE A 78 16.68 -10.41 -6.59
N ILE A 79 17.21 -9.83 -7.66
CA ILE A 79 17.84 -10.60 -8.75
C ILE A 79 19.06 -11.38 -8.23
N ARG A 80 19.96 -10.72 -7.49
CA ARG A 80 21.15 -11.37 -6.91
C ARG A 80 20.77 -12.47 -5.91
N ASP A 81 19.76 -12.22 -5.09
CA ASP A 81 19.26 -13.19 -4.12
C ASP A 81 18.72 -14.44 -4.84
N ASN A 82 18.00 -14.25 -5.95
CA ASN A 82 17.50 -15.37 -6.75
C ASN A 82 18.63 -16.16 -7.43
N GLU A 83 19.68 -15.50 -7.91
CA GLU A 83 20.87 -16.17 -8.46
C GLU A 83 21.60 -17.02 -7.40
N SER A 84 21.61 -16.56 -6.15
CA SER A 84 22.23 -17.30 -5.03
C SER A 84 21.42 -18.52 -4.54
N ARG A 85 20.17 -18.67 -4.99
CA ARG A 85 19.30 -19.82 -4.67
C ARG A 85 18.79 -20.51 -5.93
N PRO A 86 19.67 -21.20 -6.69
CA PRO A 86 19.23 -21.95 -7.85
C PRO A 86 18.34 -23.13 -7.43
N GLY A 87 17.08 -23.13 -7.87
CA GLY A 87 16.21 -24.32 -7.84
C GLY A 87 15.28 -24.49 -6.64
N LYS A 88 14.45 -23.48 -6.33
CA LYS A 88 13.17 -23.73 -5.66
C LYS A 88 12.05 -23.83 -6.67
#